data_AF-A0A9N8KC91-F1
#
_entry.id   AF-A0A9N8KC91-F1
#
_cell.length_a   1.000
_cell.length_b   1.000
_cell.length_c   1.000
_cell.angle_alpha   90.00
_cell.angle_beta   90.00
_cell.angle_gamma   90.00
#
_symmetry.space_group_name_H-M   'P 1'
#
loop_
_entity.id
_entity.type
_entity.pdbx_description
1 polymer ?
#
loop_
_entity_poly.entity_id
_entity_poly.type
_entity_poly.pdbx_seq_one_letter_code
_entity_poly.pdbx_strand_id
1 'polypeptide(L)'
;MHEALMLFESIANSRYFEKSGLVLFLNKLDLFTEKVSSGRSRIRDHFPDFQGSNTDVAAGQKFFSDKFRNLVRDPTKEVYVHGTTATDTNLLEKTMKSVQDMIVQRNLHSLML
;
A
#
# COMPACT_ATOMS: atom_id res chain seq x y z
N MET A 1 -11.30 6.91 -1.90
CA MET A 1 -10.03 6.81 -1.13
C MET A 1 -10.27 6.86 0.38
N HIS A 2 -10.99 7.83 0.93
CA HIS A 2 -11.30 7.87 2.37
C HIS A 2 -11.93 6.57 2.90
N GLU A 3 -12.93 6.02 2.20
CA GLU A 3 -13.55 4.74 2.57
C GLU A 3 -12.56 3.56 2.57
N ALA A 4 -11.65 3.52 1.59
CA ALA A 4 -10.63 2.48 1.52
C ALA A 4 -9.64 2.57 2.69
N LEU A 5 -9.29 3.79 3.13
CA LEU A 5 -8.47 4.02 4.32
C LEU A 5 -9.19 3.52 5.59
N MET A 6 -10.46 3.87 5.77
CA MET A 6 -11.26 3.42 6.93
C MET A 6 -11.39 1.89 6.97
N LEU A 7 -11.70 1.27 5.82
CA LEU A 7 -11.79 -0.18 5.72
C LEU A 7 -10.44 -0.84 6.03
N PHE A 8 -9.36 -0.34 5.44
CA PHE A 8 -8.02 -0.86 5.70
C PHE A 8 -7.65 -0.74 7.19
N GLU A 9 -7.91 0.39 7.84
CA GLU A 9 -7.63 0.54 9.28
C GLU A 9 -8.36 -0.51 10.12
N SER A 10 -9.64 -0.78 9.82
CA SER A 10 -10.42 -1.79 10.54
C SER A 10 -9.89 -3.22 10.34
N ILE A 11 -9.44 -3.56 9.13
CA ILE A 11 -8.87 -4.88 8.83
C ILE A 11 -7.48 -5.02 9.44
N ALA A 12 -6.62 -4.01 9.23
CA ALA A 12 -5.23 -4.04 9.63
C ALA A 12 -5.06 -4.12 11.15
N ASN A 13 -5.99 -3.52 11.91
CA ASN A 13 -5.96 -3.51 13.37
C ASN A 13 -6.96 -4.49 14.00
N SER A 14 -7.53 -5.41 13.22
CA SER A 14 -8.45 -6.43 13.73
C SER A 14 -7.71 -7.54 14.48
N ARG A 15 -8.24 -7.95 15.63
CA ARG A 15 -7.74 -9.09 16.42
C ARG A 15 -7.66 -10.40 15.62
N TYR A 16 -8.49 -10.55 14.59
CA TYR A 16 -8.51 -11.75 13.74
C TYR A 16 -7.28 -11.84 12.82
N PHE A 17 -6.58 -10.72 12.58
CA PHE A 17 -5.43 -10.64 11.69
C PHE A 17 -4.16 -10.20 12.40
N GLU A 18 -4.08 -10.27 13.74
CA GLU A 18 -2.90 -9.85 14.52
C GLU A 18 -1.60 -10.50 14.05
N LYS A 19 -1.62 -11.83 13.82
CA LYS A 19 -0.42 -12.61 13.42
C LYS A 19 -0.24 -12.74 11.90
N SER A 20 -1.08 -12.07 11.12
CA SER A 20 -1.10 -12.13 9.66
C SER A 20 -0.37 -10.91 9.10
N GLY A 21 0.58 -11.11 8.19
CA GLY A 21 1.08 -10.02 7.37
C GLY A 21 0.04 -9.58 6.34
N LEU A 22 0.18 -8.35 5.85
CA LEU A 22 -0.76 -7.72 4.94
C LEU A 22 -0.08 -7.46 3.60
N VAL A 23 -0.77 -7.83 2.52
CA VAL A 23 -0.41 -7.45 1.15
C VAL A 23 -1.51 -6.55 0.60
N LEU A 24 -1.17 -5.28 0.35
CA LEU A 24 -2.07 -4.25 -0.15
C LEU A 24 -1.77 -3.95 -1.62
N PHE A 25 -2.82 -3.96 -2.45
CA PHE A 25 -2.73 -3.56 -3.85
C PHE A 25 -3.36 -2.20 -4.09
N LEU A 26 -2.53 -1.24 -4.50
CA LEU A 26 -2.96 0.04 -5.06
C LEU A 26 -3.28 -0.17 -6.55
N ASN A 27 -4.49 -0.67 -6.82
CA ASN A 27 -4.95 -0.96 -8.17
C ASN A 27 -5.29 0.31 -8.95
N LYS A 28 -5.42 0.17 -10.28
CA LYS A 28 -5.74 1.24 -11.24
C LYS A 28 -4.63 2.28 -11.37
N LEU A 29 -3.37 1.84 -11.29
CA LEU A 29 -2.20 2.71 -11.38
C LEU A 29 -2.11 3.45 -12.72
N ASP A 30 -2.64 2.85 -13.78
CA ASP A 30 -2.81 3.42 -15.12
C ASP A 30 -3.69 4.68 -15.07
N LEU A 31 -4.89 4.56 -14.53
CA LEU A 31 -5.83 5.68 -14.39
C LEU A 31 -5.31 6.73 -13.40
N PHE A 32 -4.59 6.30 -12.37
CA PHE A 32 -3.94 7.20 -11.43
C PHE A 32 -2.88 8.05 -12.12
N THR A 33 -2.01 7.39 -12.90
CA THR A 33 -0.94 8.05 -13.67
C THR A 33 -1.53 9.05 -14.66
N GLU A 34 -2.57 8.67 -15.41
CA GLU A 34 -3.22 9.57 -16.37
C GLU A 34 -3.79 10.83 -15.68
N LYS A 35 -4.51 10.66 -14.57
CA LYS A 35 -5.17 11.75 -13.86
C LYS A 35 -4.20 12.73 -13.20
N VAL A 36 -3.13 12.21 -12.62
CA VAL A 36 -2.09 13.02 -11.95
C VAL A 36 -1.23 13.73 -12.98
N SER A 37 -0.69 13.00 -13.97
CA SER A 37 0.18 13.59 -15.00
C SER A 37 -0.53 14.63 -15.87
N SER A 38 -1.82 14.44 -16.15
CA SER A 38 -2.62 15.42 -16.92
C SER A 38 -2.96 16.68 -16.12
N GLY A 39 -2.71 16.70 -14.80
CA GLY A 39 -3.07 17.80 -13.91
C GLY A 39 -4.58 18.00 -13.73
N ARG A 40 -5.42 17.12 -14.30
CA ARG A 40 -6.88 17.17 -14.20
C ARG A 40 -7.38 16.90 -12.78
N SER A 41 -6.62 16.15 -12.00
CA SER A 41 -6.97 15.86 -10.60
C SER A 41 -5.75 16.02 -9.72
N ARG A 42 -5.78 17.03 -8.85
CA ARG A 42 -4.69 17.31 -7.92
C ARG A 42 -4.96 16.55 -6.63
N ILE A 43 -3.99 15.77 -6.17
CA ILE A 43 -4.11 15.00 -4.92
C ILE A 43 -4.42 15.92 -3.74
N ARG A 44 -3.78 17.10 -3.71
CA ARG A 44 -3.91 18.09 -2.65
C ARG A 44 -5.32 18.64 -2.45
N ASP A 45 -6.16 18.62 -3.49
CA ASP A 45 -7.54 19.13 -3.41
C ASP A 45 -8.42 18.24 -2.52
N HIS A 46 -8.04 16.96 -2.36
CA HIS A 46 -8.73 15.99 -1.50
C HIS A 46 -7.90 15.57 -0.28
N PHE A 47 -6.58 15.69 -0.37
CA PHE A 47 -5.61 15.34 0.67
C PHE A 47 -4.64 16.51 0.90
N PRO A 48 -5.04 17.52 1.69
CA PRO A 48 -4.28 18.78 1.84
C PRO A 48 -2.86 18.59 2.40
N ASP A 49 -2.60 17.48 3.08
CA ASP A 49 -1.31 17.11 3.65
C ASP A 49 -0.34 16.49 2.62
N PHE A 50 -0.76 16.32 1.37
CA PHE A 50 0.12 15.96 0.28
C PHE A 50 1.05 17.13 -0.07
N GLN A 51 2.36 16.94 0.17
CA GLN A 51 3.40 17.94 -0.07
C GLN A 51 4.13 17.75 -1.41
N GLY A 52 3.83 16.69 -2.15
CA GLY A 52 4.44 16.43 -3.45
C GLY A 52 3.92 17.35 -4.56
N SER A 53 4.57 17.32 -5.73
CA SER A 53 4.08 18.04 -6.91
C SER A 53 2.76 17.43 -7.40
N ASN A 54 1.84 18.28 -7.88
CA ASN A 54 0.52 17.86 -8.38
C ASN A 54 0.56 16.94 -9.61
N THR A 55 1.68 16.91 -10.32
CA THR A 55 1.90 16.07 -11.50
C THR A 55 2.88 14.93 -11.24
N ASP A 56 3.40 14.81 -10.01
CA ASP A 56 4.34 13.76 -9.64
C ASP A 56 3.61 12.49 -9.19
N VAL A 57 3.51 11.56 -10.14
CA VAL A 57 2.89 10.25 -9.94
C VAL A 57 3.62 9.44 -8.88
N ALA A 58 4.95 9.48 -8.84
CA ALA A 58 5.74 8.70 -7.89
C ALA A 58 5.54 9.22 -6.46
N ALA A 59 5.55 10.54 -6.28
CA ALA A 59 5.22 11.17 -5.00
C ALA A 59 3.79 10.82 -4.57
N GLY A 60 2.83 10.83 -5.49
CA GLY A 60 1.45 10.43 -5.21
C GLY A 60 1.31 8.97 -4.79
N GLN A 61 1.96 8.04 -5.48
CA GLN A 61 1.97 6.61 -5.12
C GLN A 61 2.61 6.39 -3.74
N LYS A 62 3.74 7.06 -3.48
CA LYS A 62 4.41 7.01 -2.18
C LYS A 62 3.51 7.56 -1.08
N PHE A 63 2.87 8.71 -1.30
CA PHE A 63 1.94 9.31 -0.36
C PHE A 63 0.82 8.36 0.05
N PHE A 64 0.15 7.72 -0.91
CA PHE A 64 -0.91 6.77 -0.58
C PHE A 64 -0.36 5.51 0.10
N SER A 65 0.78 5.00 -0.34
CA SER A 65 1.44 3.86 0.30
C SER A 65 1.74 4.15 1.78
N ASP A 66 2.29 5.33 2.07
CA ASP A 66 2.65 5.75 3.42
C ASP A 66 1.39 6.03 4.27
N LYS A 67 0.35 6.63 3.67
CA LYS A 67 -0.97 6.79 4.30
C LYS A 67 -1.55 5.46 4.80
N PHE A 68 -1.49 4.40 3.99
CA PHE A 68 -1.97 3.07 4.41
C PHE A 68 -1.06 2.45 5.48
N ARG A 69 0.27 2.52 5.32
CA ARG A 69 1.21 2.00 6.34
C ARG A 69 1.00 2.65 7.70
N ASN A 70 0.77 3.96 7.73
CA ASN A 70 0.58 4.72 8.96
C ASN A 70 -0.75 4.41 9.69
N LEU A 71 -1.67 3.66 9.08
CA LEU A 71 -2.89 3.19 9.74
C LEU A 71 -2.67 1.91 10.54
N VAL A 72 -1.52 1.24 10.38
CA VAL A 72 -1.20 0.03 11.13
C VAL A 72 -0.58 0.40 12.46
N ARG A 73 -1.25 0.00 13.56
CA ARG A 73 -0.87 0.38 14.92
C ARG A 73 0.29 -0.46 15.48
N ASP A 74 0.40 -1.70 15.03
CA ASP A 74 1.48 -2.60 15.41
C ASP A 74 2.71 -2.35 14.51
N PRO A 75 3.82 -1.82 15.04
CA PRO A 75 5.01 -1.53 14.26
C PRO A 75 5.75 -2.80 13.79
N THR A 76 5.46 -3.96 14.40
CA THR A 76 6.08 -5.25 14.03
C THR A 76 5.32 -5.95 12.89
N LYS A 77 4.12 -5.46 12.57
CA LYS A 77 3.27 -6.07 11.55
C LYS A 77 3.81 -5.78 10.15
N GLU A 78 4.03 -6.84 9.39
CA GLU A 78 4.54 -6.77 8.03
C GLU A 78 3.46 -6.28 7.05
N VAL A 79 3.73 -5.18 6.35
CA VAL A 79 2.82 -4.57 5.37
C VAL A 79 3.53 -4.30 4.05
N TYR A 80 3.16 -5.06 3.03
CA TYR A 80 3.66 -4.92 1.66
C TYR A 80 2.63 -4.17 0.82
N VAL A 81 3.06 -3.09 0.17
CA VAL A 81 2.18 -2.28 -0.69
C VAL A 81 2.72 -2.33 -2.11
N HIS A 82 1.89 -2.76 -3.06
CA HIS A 82 2.24 -2.82 -4.48
C HIS A 82 1.28 -1.99 -5.32
N GLY A 83 1.83 -1.21 -6.26
CA GLY A 83 1.06 -0.60 -7.33
C GLY A 83 0.75 -1.64 -8.41
N THR A 84 -0.52 -1.76 -8.80
CA THR A 84 -0.98 -2.74 -9.79
C THR A 84 -1.94 -2.10 -10.80
N THR A 85 -2.00 -2.69 -11.99
CA THR A 85 -3.02 -2.39 -13.00
C THR A 85 -3.85 -3.64 -13.24
N ALA A 86 -5.07 -3.48 -13.77
CA ALA A 86 -5.93 -4.63 -14.08
C ALA A 86 -5.31 -5.57 -15.14
N THR A 87 -4.37 -5.06 -15.94
CA THR A 87 -3.60 -5.79 -16.95
C THR A 87 -2.30 -6.37 -16.43
N ASP A 88 -2.00 -6.21 -15.14
CA ASP A 88 -0.78 -6.74 -14.53
C ASP A 88 -0.88 -8.26 -14.38
N THR A 89 -0.43 -8.98 -15.40
CA THR A 89 -0.40 -10.45 -15.44
C THR A 89 0.53 -11.06 -14.39
N ASN A 90 1.41 -10.25 -13.80
CA ASN A 90 2.40 -10.70 -12.83
C ASN A 90 1.92 -10.50 -11.38
N LEU A 91 0.63 -10.19 -11.18
CA LEU A 91 0.06 -10.02 -9.85
C LEU A 91 0.26 -11.25 -8.97
N LEU A 92 0.03 -12.45 -9.51
CA LEU A 92 0.22 -13.70 -8.77
C LEU A 92 1.68 -13.87 -8.36
N GLU A 93 2.62 -13.60 -9.26
CA GLU A 93 4.06 -13.68 -8.99
C GLU A 93 4.48 -12.68 -7.90
N LYS A 94 4.07 -11.41 -7.99
CA LYS A 94 4.32 -10.39 -6.97
C LYS A 94 3.75 -10.79 -5.60
N THR A 95 2.55 -11.38 -5.59
CA THR A 95 1.91 -11.86 -4.37
C THR A 95 2.72 -13.00 -3.75
N MET A 96 3.08 -14.01 -4.56
CA MET A 96 3.87 -15.15 -4.10
C MET A 96 5.23 -14.73 -3.57
N LYS A 97 5.91 -13.79 -4.25
CA LYS A 97 7.17 -13.22 -3.78
C LYS A 97 7.00 -12.53 -2.42
N SER A 98 5.95 -11.73 -2.24
CA SER A 98 5.68 -11.05 -0.97
C SER A 98 5.41 -12.04 0.17
N VAL A 99 4.70 -13.13 -0.12
CA VAL A 99 4.44 -14.21 0.86
C VAL A 99 5.74 -14.94 1.21
N GLN A 100 6.60 -15.22 0.23
CA GLN A 100 7.92 -15.83 0.47
C GLN A 100 8.79 -14.91 1.34
N ASP A 101 8.87 -13.62 1.01
CA ASP A 101 9.66 -12.65 1.78
C ASP A 101 9.17 -12.57 3.24
N MET A 102 7.85 -12.59 3.46
CA MET A 102 7.24 -12.62 4.80
C MET A 102 7.61 -13.88 5.59
N ILE A 103 7.57 -15.06 4.95
CA ILE A 103 7.97 -16.32 5.59
C ILE A 103 9.46 -16.30 5.95
N VAL A 104 10.31 -15.83 5.03
CA VAL A 104 11.76 -15.76 5.23
C VAL A 104 12.10 -14.78 6.35
N GLN A 105 11.50 -13.57 6.36
CA GLN A 105 11.70 -12.59 7.43
C GLN A 105 11.29 -13.14 8.80
N ARG A 106 10.14 -13.81 8.86
CA ARG A 106 9.66 -14.46 10.09
C ARG A 106 10.60 -15.55 10.59
N ASN A 107 11.13 -16.39 9.69
CA ASN A 107 12.09 -17.44 10.05
C ASN A 107 13.43 -16.87 10.51
N LEU A 108 13.93 -15.83 9.84
CA LEU A 108 15.17 -15.15 10.24
C LEU A 108 15.03 -14.47 11.60
N HIS A 109 13.91 -13.80 11.86
CA HIS A 109 13.63 -13.18 13.16
C HIS A 109 13.52 -14.23 14.28
N SER A 110 13.01 -15.43 13.98
CA SER A 110 12.94 -16.54 14.93
C SER A 110 14.29 -17.22 15.20
N LEU A 111 15.30 -17.07 14.34
CA LEU A 111 16.63 -17.65 14.50
C LEU A 111 17.61 -16.70 15.22
N MET A 112 17.33 -15.40 15.22
CA MET A 112 18.15 -14.37 15.89
C MET A 112 17.74 -14.13 17.36
N LEU A 113 16.69 -14.80 17.84
CA LEU A 113 16.22 -14.84 19.22
C LEU A 113 16.41 -16.24 19.79
#